data_AF-A0A2P8NJG7-F1
#
_entry.id   AF-A0A2P8NJG7-F1
#
_cell.length_a   1.000
_cell.length_b   1.000
_cell.length_c   1.000
_cell.angle_alpha   90.00
_cell.angle_beta   90.00
_cell.angle_gamma   90.00
#
_symmetry.space_group_name_H-M   'P 1'
#
loop_
_entity.id
_entity.type
_entity.pdbx_description
1 polymer ?
#
loop_
_entity_poly.entity_id
_entity_poly.type
_entity_poly.pdbx_seq_one_letter_code
_entity_poly.pdbx_strand_id
1 'polypeptide(L)'
;MEAMQAVVLTHTQLTELLEQTGRRAAQTVVEELRSELREGPDERTLHQLRAFLDDPASIPNPHEHWAHSGIIRAVRPTPRGKPKSVAWFMKFQRESGLAGCRHRPSPAHGRRKEWSFTDIRLAWTTYYHRR
;
A
#
# COMPACT_ATOMS: atom_id res chain seq x y z
N MET A 1 37.91 -13.33 23.96
CA MET A 1 36.56 -13.62 24.46
C MET A 1 36.05 -12.36 25.12
N GLU A 2 35.07 -11.68 24.53
CA GLU A 2 34.44 -10.50 25.15
C GLU A 2 33.66 -10.95 26.39
N ALA A 3 33.90 -10.26 27.51
CA ALA A 3 33.20 -10.55 28.76
C ALA A 3 31.72 -10.15 28.60
N MET A 4 30.82 -11.13 28.62
CA MET A 4 29.38 -10.87 28.73
C MET A 4 29.11 -10.16 30.06
N GLN A 5 28.76 -8.88 30.00
CA GLN A 5 28.28 -8.14 31.15
C GLN A 5 26.90 -8.68 31.53
N ALA A 6 26.82 -9.43 32.63
CA ALA A 6 25.56 -9.85 33.21
C ALA A 6 24.93 -8.65 33.93
N VAL A 7 23.76 -8.21 33.45
CA VAL A 7 22.95 -7.22 34.16
C VAL A 7 22.17 -7.95 35.25
N VAL A 8 22.59 -7.80 36.50
CA VAL A 8 21.86 -8.34 37.65
C VAL A 8 20.81 -7.31 38.05
N LEU A 9 19.55 -7.58 37.68
CA LEU A 9 18.41 -6.76 38.08
C LEU A 9 17.81 -7.33 39.36
N THR A 10 17.42 -6.44 40.28
CA THR A 10 16.50 -6.82 41.34
C THR A 10 15.12 -7.11 40.74
N HIS A 11 14.30 -7.89 41.44
CA HIS A 11 12.93 -8.18 41.01
C HIS A 11 12.15 -6.90 40.68
N THR A 12 12.30 -5.85 41.49
CA THR A 12 11.66 -4.55 41.28
C THR A 12 12.14 -3.87 39.98
N GLN A 13 13.45 -3.88 39.72
CA GLN A 13 14.01 -3.29 38.50
C GLN A 13 13.56 -4.04 37.24
N LEU A 14 13.43 -5.37 37.31
CA LEU A 14 12.89 -6.17 36.21
C LEU A 14 11.42 -5.82 35.95
N THR A 15 10.59 -5.73 36.99
CA THR A 15 9.17 -5.37 36.86
C THR A 15 9.00 -3.97 36.27
N GLU A 16 9.75 -2.98 36.75
CA GLU A 16 9.71 -1.63 36.21
C GLU A 16 10.11 -1.58 34.73
N LEU A 17 11.15 -2.33 34.34
CA LEU A 17 11.61 -2.40 32.96
C LEU A 17 10.59 -3.08 32.04
N LEU A 18 9.93 -4.14 32.52
CA LEU A 18 8.84 -4.81 31.80
C LEU A 18 7.62 -3.88 31.64
N GLU A 19 7.23 -3.16 32.68
CA GLU A 19 6.12 -2.20 32.62
C GLU A 19 6.42 -1.03 31.66
N GLN A 20 7.64 -0.50 31.68
CA GLN A 20 8.05 0.56 30.77
C GLN A 20 8.07 0.07 29.32
N THR A 21 8.55 -1.15 29.10
CA THR A 21 8.54 -1.78 27.77
C THR A 21 7.12 -2.01 27.29
N GLY A 22 6.23 -2.52 28.14
CA GLY A 22 4.81 -2.69 27.85
C GLY A 22 4.11 -1.37 27.52
N ARG A 23 4.38 -0.30 28.28
CA ARG A 23 3.86 1.05 28.00
C ARG A 23 4.32 1.59 26.64
N ARG A 24 5.60 1.42 26.30
CA ARG A 24 6.15 1.82 24.99
C ARG A 24 5.52 1.05 23.85
N ALA A 25 5.42 -0.28 23.98
CA ALA A 25 4.78 -1.12 22.96
C ALA A 25 3.31 -0.71 22.74
N ALA A 26 2.55 -0.48 23.81
CA ALA A 26 1.16 -0.02 23.71
C ALA A 26 1.06 1.35 23.02
N GLN A 27 1.96 2.29 23.33
CA GLN A 27 2.01 3.59 22.66
C GLN A 27 2.29 3.47 21.16
N THR A 28 3.24 2.61 20.77
CA THR A 28 3.55 2.36 19.35
C THR A 28 2.34 1.82 18.60
N VAL A 29 1.69 0.78 19.14
CA VAL A 29 0.50 0.18 18.51
C VAL A 29 -0.64 1.18 18.40
N VAL A 30 -0.85 2.02 19.42
CA VAL A 30 -1.88 3.07 19.38
C VAL A 30 -1.57 4.12 18.32
N GLU A 31 -0.30 4.52 18.17
CA GLU A 31 0.06 5.52 17.15
C GLU A 31 -0.02 4.95 15.74
N GLU A 32 0.36 3.68 15.54
CA GLU A 32 0.13 2.94 14.29
C GLU A 32 -1.36 2.89 13.96
N LEU A 33 -2.20 2.47 14.90
CA LEU A 33 -3.66 2.44 14.70
C LEU A 33 -4.23 3.84 14.42
N ARG A 34 -3.75 4.88 15.11
CA ARG A 34 -4.15 6.27 14.84
C ARG A 34 -3.72 6.72 13.46
N SER A 35 -2.55 6.32 12.99
CA SER A 35 -2.09 6.61 11.62
C SER A 35 -2.97 5.90 10.59
N GLU A 36 -3.33 4.64 10.84
CA GLU A 36 -4.25 3.87 10.01
C GLU A 36 -5.68 4.39 10.01
N LEU A 37 -6.12 5.02 11.10
CA LEU A 37 -7.42 5.70 11.18
C LEU A 37 -7.42 7.06 10.48
N ARG A 38 -6.25 7.72 10.36
CA ARG A 38 -6.12 9.00 9.63
C ARG A 38 -6.17 8.81 8.12
N GLU A 39 -5.66 7.68 7.59
CA GLU A 39 -5.70 7.37 6.17
C GLU A 39 -6.66 6.22 5.84
N GLY A 40 -7.65 6.53 5.00
CA GLY A 40 -8.59 5.51 4.52
C GLY A 40 -7.89 4.38 3.77
N PRO A 41 -8.49 3.17 3.72
CA PRO A 41 -7.87 2.02 3.02
C PRO A 41 -7.57 2.32 1.53
N ASP A 42 -8.41 3.11 0.87
CA ASP A 42 -8.20 3.56 -0.52
C ASP A 42 -7.00 4.50 -0.65
N GLU A 43 -6.75 5.37 0.34
CA GLU A 43 -5.61 6.30 0.35
C GLU A 43 -4.30 5.56 0.57
N ARG A 44 -4.28 4.60 1.51
CA ARG A 44 -3.13 3.70 1.71
C ARG A 44 -2.80 2.92 0.43
N THR A 45 -3.83 2.34 -0.19
CA THR A 45 -3.65 1.61 -1.46
C THR A 45 -3.16 2.53 -2.58
N LEU A 46 -3.63 3.78 -2.63
CA LEU A 46 -3.17 4.78 -3.59
C LEU A 46 -1.70 5.15 -3.37
N HIS A 47 -1.27 5.35 -2.12
CA HIS A 47 0.12 5.64 -1.77
C HIS A 47 1.04 4.48 -2.16
N GLN A 48 0.67 3.24 -1.80
CA GLN A 48 1.40 2.04 -2.19
C GLN A 48 1.51 1.90 -3.71
N LEU A 49 0.40 2.12 -4.44
CA LEU A 49 0.40 2.03 -5.89
C LEU A 49 1.29 3.10 -6.54
N ARG A 50 1.30 4.33 -6.02
CA ARG A 50 2.21 5.38 -6.51
C ARG A 50 3.67 5.00 -6.29
N ALA A 51 4.02 4.58 -5.08
CA ALA A 51 5.38 4.15 -4.74
C ALA A 51 5.83 2.99 -5.65
N PHE A 52 4.96 2.01 -5.90
CA PHE A 52 5.25 0.88 -6.78
C PHE A 52 5.42 1.24 -8.26
N LEU A 53 4.66 2.23 -8.75
CA LEU A 53 4.80 2.70 -10.12
C LEU A 53 6.07 3.51 -10.34
N ASP A 54 6.56 4.19 -9.31
CA ASP A 54 7.82 4.94 -9.34
C ASP A 54 9.03 4.01 -9.14
N ASP A 55 8.95 3.08 -8.19
CA ASP A 55 9.96 2.06 -7.91
C ASP A 55 9.32 0.66 -7.75
N PRO A 56 9.49 -0.26 -8.72
CA PRO A 56 8.98 -1.62 -8.63
C PRO A 56 9.56 -2.44 -7.46
N ALA A 57 10.70 -2.07 -6.89
CA ALA A 57 11.30 -2.76 -5.75
C ALA A 57 10.66 -2.37 -4.40
N SER A 58 9.81 -1.32 -4.39
CA SER A 58 9.16 -0.83 -3.16
C SER A 58 8.14 -1.81 -2.56
N ILE A 59 7.68 -2.82 -3.31
CA ILE A 59 6.72 -3.82 -2.85
C ILE A 59 7.25 -5.23 -3.21
N PRO A 60 7.42 -6.14 -2.22
CA PRO A 60 8.02 -7.45 -2.44
C PRO A 60 7.11 -8.43 -3.20
N ASN A 61 5.77 -8.31 -3.10
CA ASN A 61 4.84 -9.21 -3.78
C ASN A 61 3.66 -8.46 -4.45
N PRO A 62 3.89 -7.74 -5.55
CA PRO A 62 2.88 -6.90 -6.19
C PRO A 62 1.67 -7.66 -6.78
N HIS A 63 1.74 -9.00 -6.86
CA HIS A 63 0.61 -9.82 -7.30
C HIS A 63 -0.47 -9.99 -6.22
N GLU A 64 -0.15 -9.69 -4.96
CA GLU A 64 -1.08 -9.76 -3.82
C GLU A 64 -1.75 -8.43 -3.51
N HIS A 65 -1.29 -7.34 -4.14
CA HIS A 65 -1.88 -6.02 -4.00
C HIS A 65 -2.84 -5.72 -5.15
N TRP A 66 -3.99 -5.16 -4.80
CA TRP A 66 -5.10 -4.91 -5.72
C TRP A 66 -5.52 -3.45 -5.66
N ALA A 67 -5.93 -2.90 -6.81
CA ALA A 67 -6.58 -1.60 -6.84
C ALA A 67 -7.76 -1.58 -7.82
N HIS A 68 -8.82 -0.89 -7.42
CA HIS A 68 -9.97 -0.64 -8.29
C HIS A 68 -9.81 0.64 -9.13
N SER A 69 -10.75 0.86 -10.05
CA SER A 69 -10.71 1.98 -11.00
C SER A 69 -10.58 3.36 -10.34
N GLY A 70 -11.23 3.59 -9.19
CA GLY A 70 -11.11 4.84 -8.42
C GLY A 70 -9.66 5.18 -8.03
N ILE A 71 -8.93 4.24 -7.44
CA ILE A 71 -7.53 4.39 -7.05
C ILE A 71 -6.65 4.61 -8.29
N ILE A 72 -6.81 3.79 -9.34
CA ILE A 72 -6.02 3.91 -10.58
C ILE A 72 -6.17 5.31 -11.21
N ARG A 73 -7.40 5.87 -11.20
CA ARG A 73 -7.69 7.22 -11.69
C ARG A 73 -7.07 8.32 -10.82
N ALA A 74 -6.79 8.05 -9.55
CA ALA A 74 -6.21 8.98 -8.60
C ALA A 74 -4.66 8.94 -8.58
N VAL A 75 -4.02 7.91 -9.16
CA VAL A 75 -2.55 7.74 -9.21
C VAL A 75 -1.86 9.02 -9.66
N ARG A 76 -2.22 9.52 -10.86
CA ARG A 76 -1.74 10.80 -11.39
C ARG A 76 -2.93 11.75 -11.56
N PRO A 77 -3.19 12.65 -10.58
CA PRO A 77 -4.27 13.60 -10.66
C PRO A 77 -4.17 14.50 -11.90
N THR A 78 -5.29 15.15 -12.22
CA THR A 78 -5.32 16.26 -13.17
C THR A 78 -4.59 17.48 -12.58
N PRO A 79 -4.24 18.51 -13.39
CA PRO A 79 -3.65 19.75 -12.87
C PRO A 79 -4.48 20.44 -11.79
N ARG A 80 -5.79 20.16 -11.71
CA ARG A 80 -6.70 20.66 -10.67
C ARG A 80 -6.76 19.78 -9.41
N GLY A 81 -5.85 18.81 -9.27
CA GLY A 81 -5.82 17.87 -8.14
C GLY A 81 -6.95 16.84 -8.12
N LYS A 82 -7.81 16.77 -9.15
CA LYS A 82 -8.91 15.81 -9.22
C LYS A 82 -8.47 14.49 -9.87
N PRO A 83 -9.04 13.34 -9.46
CA PRO A 83 -8.85 12.08 -10.16
C PRO A 83 -9.23 12.19 -11.64
N LYS A 84 -8.59 11.39 -12.50
CA LYS A 84 -8.93 11.33 -13.93
C LYS A 84 -10.38 10.88 -14.12
N SER A 85 -11.01 11.24 -15.25
CA SER A 85 -12.42 10.91 -15.50
C SER A 85 -12.64 9.41 -15.77
N VAL A 86 -13.90 8.97 -15.70
CA VAL A 86 -14.28 7.60 -16.11
C VAL A 86 -13.99 7.39 -17.59
N ALA A 87 -14.26 8.38 -18.45
CA ALA A 87 -13.96 8.32 -19.87
C ALA A 87 -12.45 8.12 -20.14
N TRP A 88 -11.59 8.80 -19.38
CA TRP A 88 -10.15 8.55 -19.44
C TRP A 88 -9.82 7.11 -19.07
N PHE A 89 -10.42 6.57 -18.01
CA PHE A 89 -10.15 5.20 -17.57
C PHE A 89 -10.57 4.17 -18.62
N MET A 90 -11.72 4.35 -19.25
CA MET A 90 -12.17 3.47 -20.34
C MET A 90 -11.22 3.49 -21.54
N LYS A 91 -10.68 4.67 -21.89
CA LYS A 91 -9.64 4.82 -22.92
C LYS A 91 -8.34 4.12 -22.49
N PHE A 92 -7.87 4.40 -21.27
CA PHE A 92 -6.69 3.79 -20.68
C PHE A 92 -6.77 2.26 -20.74
N GLN A 93 -7.87 1.66 -20.30
CA GLN A 93 -8.04 0.21 -20.31
C GLN A 93 -7.97 -0.42 -21.70
N ARG A 94 -8.51 0.27 -22.70
CA ARG A 94 -8.53 -0.19 -24.10
C ARG A 94 -7.14 -0.10 -24.72
N GLU A 95 -6.45 1.02 -24.52
CA GLU A 95 -5.15 1.29 -25.16
C GLU A 95 -3.99 0.55 -24.49
N SER A 96 -4.09 0.29 -23.18
CA SER A 96 -3.06 -0.39 -22.39
C SER A 96 -3.19 -1.91 -22.31
N GLY A 97 -4.34 -2.47 -22.71
CA GLY A 97 -4.64 -3.89 -22.56
C GLY A 97 -5.18 -4.30 -21.17
N LEU A 98 -5.28 -3.37 -20.20
CA LEU A 98 -5.80 -3.66 -18.85
C LEU A 98 -7.24 -4.25 -18.85
N ALA A 99 -8.02 -4.00 -19.90
CA ALA A 99 -9.33 -4.61 -20.08
C ALA A 99 -9.30 -6.16 -20.16
N GLY A 100 -8.20 -6.71 -20.69
CA GLY A 100 -7.92 -8.14 -20.86
C GLY A 100 -7.36 -8.82 -19.62
N CYS A 101 -6.74 -8.07 -18.70
CA CYS A 101 -6.27 -8.56 -17.39
C CYS A 101 -7.46 -8.83 -16.45
N ARG A 102 -8.24 -9.88 -16.72
CA ARG A 102 -9.43 -10.28 -15.94
C ARG A 102 -9.17 -11.47 -15.02
N HIS A 103 -7.93 -11.92 -14.89
CA HIS A 103 -7.64 -13.29 -14.48
C HIS A 103 -7.66 -13.58 -12.98
N ARG A 104 -8.02 -12.64 -12.11
CA ARG A 104 -8.20 -12.94 -10.69
C ARG A 104 -9.36 -12.16 -10.09
N PRO A 105 -10.37 -12.83 -9.51
CA PRO A 105 -11.28 -12.17 -8.60
C PRO A 105 -10.45 -11.71 -7.38
N SER A 106 -10.58 -10.43 -7.01
CA SER A 106 -9.96 -9.93 -5.79
C SER A 106 -10.49 -10.73 -4.59
N PRO A 107 -9.61 -11.26 -3.71
CA PRO A 107 -10.04 -12.05 -2.56
C PRO A 107 -10.93 -11.27 -1.58
N ALA A 108 -10.82 -9.93 -1.55
CA ALA A 108 -11.37 -9.10 -0.48
C ALA A 108 -12.68 -8.37 -0.83
N HIS A 109 -12.99 -8.14 -2.11
CA HIS A 109 -14.01 -7.14 -2.51
C HIS A 109 -15.11 -7.64 -3.48
N GLY A 110 -15.49 -8.91 -3.40
CA GLY A 110 -16.74 -9.44 -3.99
C GLY A 110 -16.96 -9.08 -5.48
N ARG A 111 -17.84 -8.10 -5.76
CA ARG A 111 -18.28 -7.70 -7.12
C ARG A 111 -17.48 -6.57 -7.77
N ARG A 112 -16.59 -5.88 -7.03
CA ARG A 112 -15.85 -4.74 -7.59
C ARG A 112 -14.72 -5.27 -8.48
N LYS A 113 -14.63 -4.76 -9.70
CA LYS A 113 -13.53 -5.12 -10.60
C LYS A 113 -12.25 -4.44 -10.11
N GLU A 114 -11.25 -5.25 -9.80
CA GLU A 114 -9.92 -4.83 -9.35
C GLU A 114 -8.85 -5.45 -10.24
N TRP A 115 -7.65 -4.88 -10.19
CA TRP A 115 -6.48 -5.33 -10.94
C TRP A 115 -5.29 -5.41 -10.00
N SER A 116 -4.40 -6.38 -10.26
CA SER A 116 -3.17 -6.49 -9.49
C SER A 116 -2.26 -5.30 -9.76
N PHE A 117 -1.38 -4.96 -8.83
CA PHE A 117 -0.41 -3.89 -9.04
C PHE A 117 0.49 -4.20 -10.25
N THR A 118 0.84 -5.47 -10.46
CA THR A 118 1.61 -5.91 -11.63
C THR A 118 0.88 -5.61 -12.94
N ASP A 119 -0.42 -5.93 -13.04
CA ASP A 119 -1.24 -5.63 -14.23
C ASP A 119 -1.31 -4.12 -14.46
N ILE A 120 -1.49 -3.35 -13.38
CA ILE A 120 -1.58 -1.89 -13.44
C ILE A 120 -0.27 -1.29 -13.94
N ARG A 121 0.89 -1.75 -13.45
CA ARG A 121 2.21 -1.26 -13.88
C ARG A 121 2.48 -1.55 -15.35
N LEU A 122 2.16 -2.75 -15.81
CA LEU A 122 2.29 -3.12 -17.23
C LEU A 122 1.40 -2.23 -18.12
N ALA A 123 0.15 -2.00 -17.69
CA ALA A 123 -0.77 -1.13 -18.40
C ALA A 123 -0.31 0.34 -18.38
N TRP A 124 0.21 0.80 -17.24
CA TRP A 124 0.67 2.17 -17.03
C TRP A 124 1.86 2.51 -17.93
N THR A 125 2.87 1.64 -17.91
CA THR A 125 4.05 1.75 -18.79
C THR A 125 3.65 1.72 -20.26
N THR A 126 2.80 0.77 -20.68
CA THR A 126 2.30 0.69 -22.06
C THR A 126 1.57 1.96 -22.51
N TYR A 127 0.70 2.52 -21.67
CA TYR A 127 -0.09 3.71 -22.00
C TYR A 127 0.76 4.98 -22.11
N TYR A 128 1.74 5.14 -21.22
CA TYR A 128 2.59 6.32 -21.15
C TYR A 128 3.89 6.23 -21.97
N HIS A 129 4.30 5.06 -22.46
CA HIS A 129 5.38 4.95 -23.46
C HIS A 129 4.92 5.22 -24.89
N ARG A 130 3.63 5.02 -25.20
CA ARG A 130 3.06 5.30 -26.54
C ARG A 130 2.76 6.78 -26.79
N ARG A 131 2.97 7.63 -25.79
CA ARG A 131 2.64 9.07 -25.80
C ARG A 131 3.85 9.87 -25.40
#